data_AF-A0A442T756-F1
#
_entry.id   AF-A0A442T756-F1
#
_cell.length_a   1.000
_cell.length_b   1.000
_cell.length_c   1.000
_cell.angle_alpha   90.00
_cell.angle_beta   90.00
_cell.angle_gamma   90.00
#
_symmetry.space_group_name_H-M   'P 1'
#
loop_
_entity.id
_entity.type
_entity.pdbx_description
1 polymer ?
#
loop_
_entity_poly.entity_id
_entity_poly.type
_entity_poly.pdbx_seq_one_letter_code
_entity_poly.pdbx_strand_id
1 'polypeptide(L)'
;MPAAQPQENLARLSRAVSLRAATNPLALIIEIRIIFLPVAANPSTDIAMPQKTLADTLAARETVYVNCGHPMCCKSTKLDIQALIDRLGRDHGSMHDNLVGLFVCSNCKAAGRDCRQVFFTCIPDYEGQQRARNRDWKPTFEREG
;
A
#
# COMPACT_ATOMS: atom_id res chain seq x y z
N MET A 1 28.73 22.65 45.11
CA MET A 1 29.30 22.03 43.89
C MET A 1 28.14 21.65 42.99
N PRO A 2 28.08 22.16 41.74
CA PRO A 2 26.94 21.97 40.83
C PRO A 2 27.17 20.84 39.81
N ALA A 3 26.10 20.54 39.06
CA ALA A 3 26.00 19.73 37.82
C ALA A 3 26.00 18.20 38.02
N ALA A 4 25.23 17.38 37.29
CA ALA A 4 24.57 17.58 36.00
C ALA A 4 23.33 16.68 35.86
N GLN A 5 22.30 17.19 35.18
CA GLN A 5 21.21 16.40 34.62
C GLN A 5 21.65 15.80 33.26
N PRO A 6 21.24 14.58 32.88
CA PRO A 6 21.37 14.13 31.50
C PRO A 6 20.07 14.42 30.72
N GLN A 7 19.96 15.65 30.23
CA GLN A 7 19.07 16.07 29.14
C GLN A 7 19.94 16.33 27.90
N GLU A 8 20.65 15.32 27.39
CA GLU A 8 21.38 15.44 26.12
C GLU A 8 21.42 14.10 25.40
N ASN A 9 20.45 13.85 24.52
CA ASN A 9 20.68 12.98 23.36
C ASN A 9 19.72 13.27 22.21
N LEU A 10 19.50 14.57 21.96
CA LEU A 10 18.72 15.07 20.83
C LEU A 10 19.63 15.75 19.79
N ALA A 11 20.72 15.12 19.41
CA ALA A 11 21.53 15.59 18.28
C ALA A 11 22.51 14.50 17.82
N ARG A 12 22.05 13.61 16.93
CA ARG A 12 22.87 12.97 15.87
C ARG A 12 22.03 11.91 15.18
N LEU A 13 21.54 12.25 13.99
CA LEU A 13 21.52 11.43 12.76
C LEU A 13 20.63 12.14 11.72
N SER A 14 20.96 13.39 11.38
CA SER A 14 20.56 13.98 10.10
C SER A 14 21.72 13.75 9.14
N ARG A 15 21.60 12.72 8.31
CA ARG A 15 22.41 12.57 7.11
C ARG A 15 21.45 12.55 5.93
N ALA A 16 21.23 13.72 5.36
CA ALA A 16 20.56 13.89 4.08
C ALA A 16 21.44 13.27 2.99
N VAL A 17 20.98 12.17 2.39
CA VAL A 17 21.54 11.67 1.14
C VAL A 17 20.79 12.36 0.00
N SER A 18 21.41 13.40 -0.57
CA SER A 18 21.02 13.92 -1.87
C SER A 18 21.49 12.94 -2.94
N LEU A 19 20.57 12.29 -3.64
CA LEU A 19 20.83 11.76 -4.98
C LEU A 19 19.90 12.43 -5.98
N ARG A 20 20.52 12.95 -7.04
CA ARG A 20 19.89 13.68 -8.14
C ARG A 20 19.10 12.73 -9.03
N ALA A 21 18.06 13.33 -9.62
CA ALA A 21 17.11 12.81 -10.59
C ALA A 21 17.69 11.83 -11.63
N ALA A 22 17.05 10.67 -11.73
CA ALA A 22 16.97 9.88 -12.96
C ALA A 22 15.50 9.87 -13.40
N THR A 23 15.24 10.47 -14.56
CA THR A 23 13.94 10.65 -15.19
C THR A 23 13.32 9.30 -15.54
N ASN A 24 12.29 8.88 -14.80
CA ASN A 24 11.47 7.72 -15.11
C ASN A 24 9.99 8.10 -14.95
N PRO A 25 9.13 8.00 -15.99
CA PRO A 25 7.78 8.55 -15.98
C PRO A 25 6.78 7.79 -15.08
N LEU A 26 7.22 6.76 -14.36
CA LEU A 26 6.43 6.09 -13.31
C LEU A 26 6.63 6.67 -11.91
N ALA A 27 7.51 7.67 -11.75
CA ALA A 27 7.87 8.25 -10.46
C ALA A 27 6.90 9.33 -9.94
N LEU A 28 5.83 9.65 -10.66
CA LEU A 28 4.96 10.79 -10.34
C LEU A 28 3.56 10.36 -9.91
N ILE A 29 3.44 9.60 -8.82
CA ILE A 29 2.34 9.55 -7.85
C ILE A 29 2.94 8.71 -6.71
N ILE A 30 2.69 9.09 -5.46
CA ILE A 30 3.23 8.47 -4.24
C ILE A 30 4.46 9.21 -3.66
N GLU A 31 4.32 10.52 -3.43
CA GLU A 31 4.99 11.18 -2.30
C GLU A 31 4.34 10.64 -1.01
N ILE A 32 4.79 9.46 -0.53
CA ILE A 32 4.47 8.97 0.81
C ILE A 32 5.33 9.78 1.76
N ARG A 33 4.72 10.78 2.38
CA ARG A 33 5.26 11.32 3.62
C ARG A 33 4.98 10.26 4.68
N ILE A 34 5.90 9.30 4.83
CA ILE A 34 5.88 8.29 5.89
C ILE A 34 6.05 9.05 7.21
N ILE A 35 4.93 9.38 7.86
CA ILE A 35 4.97 9.86 9.24
C ILE A 35 5.15 8.60 10.10
N PHE A 36 6.41 8.26 10.38
CA PHE A 36 6.77 7.31 11.42
C PHE A 36 6.34 7.93 12.77
N LEU A 37 5.11 7.67 13.21
CA LEU A 37 4.81 7.73 14.64
C LEU A 37 5.33 6.41 15.22
N PRO A 38 6.23 6.44 16.22
CA PRO A 38 6.66 5.24 16.90
C PRO A 38 5.45 4.71 17.68
N VAL A 39 4.76 3.70 17.14
CA VAL A 39 3.79 2.94 17.93
C VAL A 39 4.62 2.16 18.95
N ALA A 40 4.55 2.60 20.21
CA ALA A 40 5.13 1.90 21.32
C ALA A 40 4.48 0.51 21.42
N ALA A 41 5.30 -0.53 21.27
CA ALA A 41 4.87 -1.90 21.45
C ALA A 41 4.50 -2.12 22.92
N ASN A 42 3.21 -2.21 23.20
CA ASN A 42 2.71 -2.75 24.48
C ASN A 42 2.45 -4.26 24.27
N PRO A 43 3.06 -5.15 25.06
CA PRO A 43 2.79 -6.58 24.95
C PRO A 43 1.53 -6.90 25.77
N SER A 44 0.35 -6.71 25.16
CA SER A 44 -0.88 -7.31 25.68
C SER A 44 -1.11 -8.62 24.95
N THR A 45 -0.99 -9.72 25.70
CA THR A 45 -1.47 -11.05 25.34
C THR A 45 -2.97 -11.01 25.10
N ASP A 46 -3.36 -10.78 23.85
CA ASP A 46 -4.64 -11.15 23.28
C ASP A 46 -4.40 -12.30 22.30
N ILE A 47 -5.35 -13.23 22.20
CA ILE A 47 -5.31 -14.38 21.28
C ILE A 47 -5.02 -13.82 19.88
N ALA A 48 -3.77 -13.97 19.42
CA ALA A 48 -3.30 -13.35 18.19
C ALA A 48 -4.09 -13.95 17.02
N MET A 49 -5.12 -13.24 16.56
CA MET A 49 -5.72 -13.53 15.26
C MET A 49 -4.56 -13.50 14.26
N PRO A 50 -4.32 -14.58 13.49
CA PRO A 50 -3.18 -14.64 12.60
C PRO A 50 -3.25 -13.47 11.63
N GLN A 51 -2.39 -12.49 11.83
CA GLN A 51 -2.33 -11.31 10.96
C GLN A 51 -1.67 -11.75 9.67
N LYS A 52 -2.50 -11.87 8.62
CA LYS A 52 -2.02 -12.13 7.27
C LYS A 52 -0.99 -11.07 6.88
N THR A 53 0.19 -11.52 6.46
CA THR A 53 1.27 -10.64 6.01
C THR A 53 1.19 -10.38 4.50
N LEU A 54 1.95 -9.38 4.03
CA LEU A 54 2.14 -9.17 2.59
C LEU A 54 2.82 -10.39 1.95
N ALA A 55 3.72 -11.06 2.66
CA ALA A 55 4.31 -12.33 2.25
C ALA A 55 3.26 -13.40 1.95
N ASP A 56 2.30 -13.57 2.87
CA ASP A 56 1.23 -14.56 2.75
C ASP A 56 0.29 -14.21 1.60
N THR A 57 0.04 -12.92 1.39
CA THR A 57 -0.77 -12.41 0.28
C THR A 57 -0.13 -12.72 -1.06
N LEU A 58 1.19 -12.50 -1.17
CA LEU A 58 1.97 -12.85 -2.35
C LEU A 58 2.01 -14.37 -2.57
N ALA A 59 2.26 -15.15 -1.52
CA ALA A 59 2.32 -16.61 -1.59
C ALA A 59 0.97 -17.23 -1.99
N ALA A 60 -0.14 -16.65 -1.51
CA ALA A 60 -1.50 -17.02 -1.89
C ALA A 60 -1.90 -16.55 -3.29
N ARG A 61 -1.03 -15.79 -3.99
CA ARG A 61 -1.29 -15.20 -5.32
C ARG A 61 -2.57 -14.37 -5.33
N GLU A 62 -2.86 -13.72 -4.21
CA GLU A 62 -4.03 -12.87 -4.08
C GLU A 62 -3.83 -11.58 -4.87
N THR A 63 -4.85 -11.20 -5.63
CA THR A 63 -4.89 -9.90 -6.26
C THR A 63 -5.65 -8.94 -5.36
N VAL A 64 -4.97 -7.89 -4.92
CA VAL A 64 -5.58 -6.83 -4.11
C VAL A 64 -5.79 -5.60 -4.97
N TYR A 65 -7.01 -5.07 -4.97
CA TYR A 65 -7.34 -3.77 -5.56
C TYR A 65 -7.55 -2.75 -4.45
N VAL A 66 -7.00 -1.55 -4.64
CA VAL A 66 -7.34 -0.37 -3.85
C VAL A 66 -8.38 0.45 -4.60
N ASN A 67 -9.50 0.74 -3.95
CA ASN A 67 -10.63 1.47 -4.50
C ASN A 67 -10.76 2.82 -3.78
N CYS A 68 -10.91 3.90 -4.53
CA CYS A 68 -11.20 5.20 -3.95
C CYS A 68 -12.60 5.19 -3.32
N GLY A 69 -12.71 5.60 -2.05
CA GLY A 69 -13.99 5.70 -1.35
C GLY A 69 -14.86 6.90 -1.75
N HIS A 70 -14.40 7.75 -2.67
CA HIS A 70 -15.18 8.87 -3.16
C HIS A 70 -16.20 8.40 -4.23
N PRO A 71 -17.53 8.55 -4.01
CA PRO A 71 -18.56 8.01 -4.90
C PRO A 71 -18.47 8.46 -6.35
N MET A 72 -18.00 9.69 -6.60
CA MET A 72 -17.83 10.22 -7.96
C MET A 72 -16.49 9.87 -8.62
N CYS A 73 -15.54 9.27 -7.88
CA CYS A 73 -14.22 8.97 -8.43
C CYS A 73 -14.20 7.59 -9.11
N CYS A 74 -14.81 6.58 -8.49
CA CYS A 74 -14.91 5.20 -8.99
C CYS A 74 -13.58 4.61 -9.51
N LYS A 75 -12.43 5.13 -9.04
CA LYS A 75 -11.12 4.65 -9.47
C LYS A 75 -10.69 3.47 -8.60
N SER A 76 -10.28 2.41 -9.28
CA SER A 76 -9.68 1.22 -8.69
C SER A 76 -8.31 1.01 -9.30
N THR A 77 -7.36 0.55 -8.50
CA THR A 77 -5.99 0.27 -8.95
C THR A 77 -5.55 -1.07 -8.38
N LYS A 78 -4.99 -1.93 -9.23
CA LYS A 78 -4.38 -3.19 -8.78
C LYS A 78 -3.11 -2.83 -8.00
N LEU A 79 -3.00 -3.33 -6.77
CA LEU A 79 -1.78 -3.18 -5.99
C LEU A 79 -0.73 -4.16 -6.50
N ASP A 80 0.47 -3.65 -6.71
CA ASP A 80 1.66 -4.46 -6.88
C ASP A 80 2.15 -4.87 -5.48
N ILE A 81 1.83 -6.10 -5.08
CA ILE A 81 2.19 -6.63 -3.77
C ILE A 81 3.71 -6.72 -3.61
N GLN A 82 4.46 -6.97 -4.68
CA GLN A 82 5.91 -7.05 -4.63
C GLN A 82 6.51 -5.67 -4.35
N ALA A 83 6.07 -4.65 -5.10
CA ALA A 83 6.50 -3.28 -4.86
C ALA A 83 6.08 -2.76 -3.46
N LEU A 84 4.97 -3.27 -2.92
CA LEU A 84 4.53 -2.95 -1.57
C LEU A 84 5.42 -3.61 -0.50
N ILE A 85 5.81 -4.88 -0.70
CA ILE A 85 6.79 -5.58 0.14
C ILE A 85 8.13 -4.85 0.14
N ASP A 86 8.60 -4.41 -1.03
CA ASP A 86 9.89 -3.70 -1.14
C ASP A 86 9.90 -2.38 -0.37
N ARG A 87 8.72 -1.77 -0.14
CA ARG A 87 8.57 -0.50 0.59
C ARG A 87 8.25 -0.67 2.07
N LEU A 88 7.41 -1.64 2.42
CA LEU A 88 6.86 -1.81 3.78
C LEU A 88 7.48 -2.98 4.54
N GLY A 89 8.14 -3.90 3.85
CA GLY A 89 8.67 -5.14 4.40
C GLY A 89 7.72 -6.33 4.16
N ARG A 90 8.33 -7.52 4.11
CA ARG A 90 7.63 -8.79 3.85
C ARG A 90 6.64 -9.15 4.97
N ASP A 91 7.02 -8.87 6.20
CA ASP A 91 6.25 -9.23 7.40
C ASP A 91 5.19 -8.18 7.78
N HIS A 92 5.04 -7.12 6.97
CA HIS A 92 4.00 -6.12 7.20
C HIS A 92 2.62 -6.75 7.06
N GLY A 93 1.68 -6.37 7.94
CA GLY A 93 0.29 -6.80 7.86
C GLY A 93 -0.38 -6.36 6.56
N SER A 94 -1.14 -7.25 5.92
CA SER A 94 -1.84 -6.98 4.66
C SER A 94 -3.33 -6.69 4.83
N MET A 95 -3.84 -6.70 6.07
CA MET A 95 -5.24 -6.38 6.37
C MET A 95 -5.56 -4.88 6.16
N HIS A 96 -6.85 -4.57 5.99
CA HIS A 96 -7.35 -3.22 5.71
C HIS A 96 -6.76 -2.17 6.66
N ASP A 97 -6.79 -2.41 7.97
CA ASP A 97 -6.33 -1.46 8.99
C ASP A 97 -4.85 -1.11 8.86
N ASN A 98 -4.04 -2.06 8.36
CA ASN A 98 -2.60 -1.86 8.15
C ASN A 98 -2.30 -1.01 6.90
N LEU A 99 -3.23 -0.94 5.95
CA LEU A 99 -3.00 -0.32 4.64
C LEU A 99 -3.81 0.97 4.44
N VAL A 100 -5.00 1.10 5.03
CA VAL A 100 -5.95 2.19 4.73
C VAL A 100 -5.36 3.58 4.95
N GLY A 101 -4.50 3.75 5.96
CA GLY A 101 -3.84 5.02 6.26
C GLY A 101 -2.68 5.38 5.31
N LEU A 102 -2.21 4.43 4.50
CA LEU A 102 -1.06 4.62 3.60
C LEU A 102 -1.46 5.13 2.22
N PHE A 103 -2.72 4.97 1.83
CA PHE A 103 -3.20 5.26 0.48
C PHE A 103 -4.16 6.44 0.45
N VAL A 104 -3.89 7.38 -0.45
CA VAL A 104 -4.76 8.50 -0.77
C VAL A 104 -4.97 8.55 -2.28
N CYS A 105 -6.20 8.83 -2.72
CA CYS A 105 -6.49 8.97 -4.13
C CYS A 105 -5.88 10.25 -4.70
N SER A 106 -4.87 10.11 -5.57
CA SER A 106 -4.20 11.23 -6.24
C SER A 106 -5.17 12.09 -7.07
N ASN A 107 -6.16 11.48 -7.72
CA ASN A 107 -7.15 12.20 -8.53
C ASN A 107 -8.09 13.04 -7.67
N CYS A 108 -8.53 12.53 -6.52
CA CYS A 108 -9.36 13.31 -5.59
C CYS A 108 -8.55 14.45 -4.97
N LYS A 109 -7.30 14.17 -4.61
CA LYS A 109 -6.36 15.18 -4.11
C LYS A 109 -6.12 16.29 -5.13
N ALA A 110 -5.83 15.95 -6.38
CA ALA A 110 -5.61 16.91 -7.45
C ALA A 110 -6.86 17.75 -7.77
N ALA A 111 -8.04 17.17 -7.63
CA ALA A 111 -9.31 17.86 -7.83
C ALA A 111 -9.81 18.65 -6.61
N GLY A 112 -9.04 18.71 -5.51
CA GLY A 112 -9.45 19.38 -4.28
C GLY A 112 -10.70 18.76 -3.62
N ARG A 113 -11.00 17.49 -3.89
CA ARG A 113 -12.12 16.77 -3.29
C ARG A 113 -11.76 16.22 -1.92
N ASP A 114 -12.79 15.95 -1.13
CA ASP A 114 -12.68 15.19 0.11
C ASP A 114 -11.93 13.86 -0.15
N CYS A 115 -10.77 13.72 0.48
CA CYS A 115 -9.91 12.56 0.31
C CYS A 115 -10.37 11.47 1.29
N ARG A 116 -11.46 10.79 0.92
CA ARG A 116 -12.01 9.68 1.70
C ARG A 116 -11.05 8.50 1.75
N GLN A 117 -11.20 7.71 2.81
CA GLN A 117 -10.48 6.45 2.99
C GLN A 117 -10.73 5.51 1.80
N VAL A 118 -9.71 4.71 1.48
CA VAL A 118 -9.78 3.71 0.42
C VAL A 118 -10.35 2.40 0.94
N PHE A 119 -10.92 1.60 0.04
CA PHE A 119 -11.38 0.25 0.36
C PHE A 119 -10.58 -0.78 -0.43
N PHE A 120 -10.30 -1.93 0.17
CA PHE A 120 -9.56 -2.99 -0.51
C PHE A 120 -10.51 -4.10 -0.98
N THR A 121 -10.28 -4.61 -2.18
CA THR A 121 -10.92 -5.82 -2.69
C THR A 121 -9.86 -6.87 -2.88
N CYS A 122 -9.93 -7.95 -2.11
CA CYS A 122 -9.02 -9.09 -2.22
C CYS A 122 -9.69 -10.19 -3.03
N ILE A 123 -9.06 -10.62 -4.13
CA ILE A 123 -9.56 -11.68 -5.00
C ILE A 123 -8.52 -12.82 -5.02
N PRO A 124 -8.87 -14.02 -4.53
CA PRO A 124 -7.96 -15.18 -4.55
C PRO A 124 -7.61 -15.59 -5.99
N ASP A 125 -6.32 -15.75 -6.30
CA ASP A 125 -5.81 -16.20 -7.62
C ASP A 125 -6.58 -15.66 -8.83
N TYR A 126 -6.86 -14.36 -8.86
CA TYR A 126 -7.67 -13.75 -9.90
C TYR A 126 -7.12 -14.02 -11.31
N GLU A 127 -5.80 -14.01 -11.47
CA GLU A 127 -5.15 -14.33 -12.75
C GLU A 127 -5.36 -15.78 -13.17
N GLY A 128 -5.29 -16.73 -12.23
CA GLY A 128 -5.61 -18.13 -12.49
C GLY A 128 -7.07 -18.31 -12.91
N GLN A 129 -8.00 -17.66 -12.20
CA GLN A 129 -9.42 -17.66 -12.55
C GLN A 129 -9.69 -17.07 -13.93
N GLN A 130 -9.07 -15.94 -14.24
CA GLN A 130 -9.16 -15.27 -15.54
C GLN A 130 -8.62 -16.16 -16.66
N ARG A 131 -7.47 -16.79 -16.45
CA ARG A 131 -6.87 -17.72 -17.43
C ARG A 131 -7.75 -18.95 -17.65
N ALA A 132 -8.35 -19.50 -16.59
CA ALA A 132 -9.25 -20.65 -16.70
C ALA A 132 -10.51 -20.28 -17.49
N ARG A 133 -11.15 -19.16 -17.16
CA ARG A 133 -12.37 -18.70 -17.82
C ARG A 133 -12.14 -18.34 -19.30
N ASN A 134 -11.00 -17.70 -19.59
CA ASN A 134 -10.73 -17.21 -20.94
C ASN A 134 -10.03 -18.25 -21.83
N ARG A 135 -9.72 -19.46 -21.32
CA ARG A 135 -9.02 -20.51 -22.08
C ARG A 135 -9.77 -20.91 -23.35
N ASP A 136 -11.08 -21.12 -23.20
CA ASP A 136 -11.94 -21.62 -24.27
C ASP A 136 -12.90 -20.54 -24.79
N TRP A 137 -12.77 -19.31 -24.28
CA TRP A 137 -13.62 -18.19 -24.67
C TRP A 137 -13.28 -17.74 -26.10
N LYS A 138 -14.30 -17.75 -26.96
CA LYS A 138 -14.23 -17.18 -28.31
C LYS A 138 -15.13 -15.94 -28.37
N PRO A 139 -14.65 -14.79 -28.86
CA PRO A 139 -15.53 -13.64 -29.13
C PRO A 139 -16.65 -14.07 -30.08
N THR A 140 -17.89 -13.75 -29.73
CA THR A 140 -19.07 -14.07 -30.55
C THR A 140 -19.45 -12.96 -31.53
N PHE A 141 -18.75 -11.83 -31.50
CA PHE A 141 -18.95 -10.76 -32.49
C PHE A 141 -17.98 -10.96 -33.65
N GLU A 142 -18.52 -11.14 -34.85
CA GLU A 142 -17.74 -11.05 -36.08
C GLU A 142 -17.30 -9.61 -36.30
N ARG A 143 -16.05 -9.41 -36.72
CA ARG A 143 -15.62 -8.13 -37.30
C ARG A 143 -16.11 -8.13 -38.74
N GLU A 144 -17.35 -7.71 -38.95
CA GLU A 144 -17.78 -7.25 -40.27
C GLU A 144 -16.88 -6.07 -40.64
N GLY A 145 -16.01 -6.28 -41.63
CA GLY A 145 -15.12 -5.28 -42.20
C GLY A 145 -15.76 -4.55 -43.36
#